data_AF-C0EMG7-F1
#
_entry.id   AF-C0EMG7-F1
#
_cell.length_a   1.000
_cell.length_b   1.000
_cell.length_c   1.000
_cell.angle_alpha   90.00
_cell.angle_beta   90.00
_cell.angle_gamma   90.00
#
_symmetry.space_group_name_H-M   'P 1'
#
loop_
_entity.id
_entity.type
_entity.pdbx_description
1 polymer ?
#
loop_
_entity_poly.entity_id
_entity_poly.type
_entity_poly.pdbx_seq_one_letter_code
_entity_poly.pdbx_strand_id
1 'polypeptide(L)'
;MKKELNTKARIAAFGGGSASDTPKADSRAPMAPPLSNRGGAETEAALSTEHETFEKYTTFLTDSKGRLIEVPLRRGKANSAFIDQISFSIHEDTFSLLAGYPLVADDEYIVRASMVLADIFGFGITEKAKHSGGRFYDSCWLMGTDNAQYGRVHFGGQNNTMLIEVTATGCNAASDGWESRLYNFIIQAVRSKITRIDIAKDFFQGEYTPEQAKADRLAGKFTNHHMMPDGESVGTDWESNNGKGKNLLCRLP
;
A
#
# COMPACT_ATOMS: atom_id res chain seq x y z
N MET A 1 -34.90 -65.73 -32.96
CA MET A 1 -35.54 -64.49 -33.44
C MET A 1 -35.33 -63.41 -32.39
N LYS A 2 -34.33 -62.54 -32.60
CA LYS A 2 -34.08 -61.36 -31.76
C LYS A 2 -34.77 -60.16 -32.42
N LYS A 3 -35.58 -59.42 -31.67
CA LYS A 3 -36.11 -58.11 -32.10
C LYS A 3 -35.44 -57.04 -31.25
N GLU A 4 -34.51 -56.33 -31.89
CA GLU A 4 -34.06 -54.99 -31.54
C GLU A 4 -35.07 -53.94 -32.03
N LEU A 5 -34.78 -52.66 -31.70
CA LEU A 5 -35.44 -51.37 -32.00
C LEU A 5 -36.07 -50.78 -30.73
N ASN A 6 -35.77 -49.57 -30.26
CA ASN A 6 -35.33 -48.38 -30.99
C ASN A 6 -34.86 -47.31 -29.98
N THR A 7 -33.67 -46.73 -30.13
CA THR A 7 -33.42 -45.36 -29.64
C THR A 7 -32.58 -44.64 -30.68
N LYS A 8 -33.23 -43.70 -31.38
CA LYS A 8 -32.66 -42.89 -32.44
C LYS A 8 -31.55 -41.99 -31.89
N ALA A 9 -30.34 -42.22 -32.40
CA ALA A 9 -29.32 -41.21 -32.51
C ALA A 9 -29.80 -40.07 -33.43
N ARG A 10 -29.54 -38.83 -33.04
CA ARG A 10 -29.43 -37.70 -33.98
C ARG A 10 -28.01 -37.18 -33.92
N ILE A 11 -27.26 -37.57 -34.94
CA ILE A 11 -26.02 -36.96 -35.39
C ILE A 11 -26.40 -35.82 -36.34
N ALA A 12 -25.82 -34.65 -36.11
CA ALA A 12 -25.54 -33.63 -37.14
C ALA A 12 -24.18 -33.04 -36.73
N ALA A 13 -23.07 -33.58 -37.23
CA ALA A 13 -22.43 -33.25 -38.51
C ALA A 13 -21.69 -31.90 -38.47
N PHE A 14 -20.37 -32.07 -38.39
CA PHE A 14 -19.25 -31.15 -38.57
C PHE A 14 -19.39 -30.09 -39.67
N GLY A 15 -18.98 -28.86 -39.34
CA GLY A 15 -18.10 -27.99 -40.14
C GLY A 15 -17.14 -27.33 -39.14
N GLY A 16 -15.83 -27.50 -39.20
CA GLY A 16 -14.97 -27.10 -40.31
C GLY A 16 -14.44 -25.68 -40.03
N GLY A 17 -13.53 -25.54 -39.07
CA GLY A 17 -12.93 -24.25 -38.71
C GLY A 17 -11.71 -24.44 -37.83
N SER A 18 -10.53 -24.48 -38.44
CA SER A 18 -9.24 -24.47 -37.77
C SER A 18 -8.95 -23.03 -37.34
N ALA A 19 -8.84 -22.78 -36.04
CA ALA A 19 -8.23 -21.58 -35.49
C ALA A 19 -7.63 -21.94 -34.11
N SER A 20 -6.33 -22.20 -34.12
CA SER A 20 -5.51 -22.29 -32.92
C SER A 20 -5.35 -20.90 -32.31
N ASP A 21 -6.33 -20.45 -31.52
CA ASP A 21 -6.19 -19.23 -30.72
C ASP A 21 -5.51 -19.55 -29.39
N THR A 22 -4.23 -19.88 -29.50
CA THR A 22 -3.29 -19.67 -28.39
C THR A 22 -3.00 -18.17 -28.39
N PRO A 23 -3.23 -17.42 -27.29
CA PRO A 23 -2.82 -16.02 -27.25
C PRO A 23 -1.31 -15.97 -27.46
N LYS A 24 -0.89 -15.32 -28.55
CA LYS A 24 0.52 -14.99 -28.77
C LYS A 24 1.01 -14.22 -27.54
N ALA A 25 2.07 -14.73 -26.92
CA ALA A 25 2.82 -13.99 -25.93
C ALA A 25 3.34 -12.72 -26.60
N ASP A 26 2.70 -11.58 -26.32
CA ASP A 26 3.22 -10.28 -26.70
C ASP A 26 4.59 -10.12 -26.08
N SER A 27 5.58 -9.84 -26.92
CA SER A 27 6.95 -9.51 -26.54
C SER A 27 6.96 -8.20 -25.75
N ARG A 28 6.64 -8.28 -24.46
CA ARG A 28 6.80 -7.18 -23.51
C ARG A 28 8.23 -7.18 -23.00
N ALA A 29 8.87 -6.01 -23.01
CA ALA A 29 10.22 -5.86 -22.49
C ALA A 29 10.30 -6.40 -21.06
N PRO A 30 11.33 -7.18 -20.69
CA PRO A 30 11.49 -7.66 -19.33
C PRO A 30 11.66 -6.44 -18.41
N MET A 31 10.62 -6.12 -17.63
CA MET A 31 10.73 -5.09 -16.60
C MET A 31 11.79 -5.54 -15.61
N ALA A 32 12.72 -4.64 -15.32
CA ALA A 32 13.73 -4.88 -14.30
C ALA A 32 13.04 -5.13 -12.94
N PRO A 33 13.56 -6.05 -12.11
CA PRO A 33 13.05 -6.27 -10.77
C PRO A 33 13.01 -4.93 -9.99
N PRO A 34 12.02 -4.73 -9.11
CA PRO A 34 12.00 -3.53 -8.27
C PRO A 34 13.32 -3.42 -7.48
N LEU A 35 13.89 -2.22 -7.47
CA LEU A 35 15.08 -1.91 -6.70
C LEU A 35 14.83 -2.19 -5.21
N SER A 36 15.87 -2.62 -4.49
CA SER A 36 15.79 -2.98 -3.07
C SER A 36 15.13 -1.88 -2.21
N ASN A 37 14.33 -2.29 -1.23
CA ASN A 37 13.56 -1.42 -0.34
C ASN A 37 14.39 -0.65 0.72
N ARG A 38 15.72 -0.70 0.67
CA ARG A 38 16.62 0.01 1.60
C ARG A 38 17.18 1.33 1.07
N GLY A 39 16.72 1.79 -0.10
CA GLY A 39 17.35 2.90 -0.80
C GLY A 39 18.65 2.43 -1.45
N GLY A 40 18.81 2.73 -2.75
CA GLY A 40 20.08 2.47 -3.42
C GLY A 40 21.22 3.24 -2.75
N ALA A 41 22.44 2.70 -2.84
CA ALA A 41 23.63 3.50 -2.57
C ALA A 41 23.56 4.76 -3.45
N GLU A 42 23.83 5.92 -2.85
CA GLU A 42 23.66 7.26 -3.43
C GLU A 42 24.18 7.32 -4.88
N THR A 43 23.28 7.19 -5.84
CA THR A 43 23.49 7.74 -7.17
C THR A 43 22.97 9.17 -7.13
N GLU A 44 23.88 10.12 -7.37
CA GLU A 44 23.56 11.52 -7.66
C GLU A 44 22.51 11.59 -8.80
N ALA A 45 21.22 11.63 -8.47
CA ALA A 45 20.13 12.15 -9.30
C ALA A 45 18.77 11.66 -8.76
N ALA A 46 18.14 12.46 -7.90
CA ALA A 46 16.69 12.62 -7.91
C ALA A 46 16.32 13.85 -7.05
N LEU A 47 16.89 15.02 -7.36
CA LEU A 47 16.28 16.28 -6.95
C LEU A 47 15.17 16.59 -7.99
N SER A 48 14.09 15.82 -7.96
CA SER A 48 12.87 16.18 -8.71
C SER A 48 12.11 17.21 -7.87
N THR A 49 12.22 18.48 -8.25
CA THR A 49 11.50 19.59 -7.61
C THR A 49 9.99 19.56 -7.93
N GLU A 50 9.54 18.62 -8.75
CA GLU A 50 8.14 18.46 -9.13
C GLU A 50 7.49 17.34 -8.32
N HIS A 51 6.48 17.71 -7.53
CA HIS A 51 5.61 16.72 -6.89
C HIS A 51 4.76 16.05 -7.97
N GLU A 52 4.89 14.74 -8.12
CA GLU A 52 4.10 13.96 -9.06
C GLU A 52 2.61 14.07 -8.73
N THR A 53 1.79 14.24 -9.75
CA THR A 53 0.32 14.25 -9.62
C THR A 53 -0.20 12.81 -9.58
N PHE A 54 -1.02 12.49 -8.59
CA PHE A 54 -1.65 11.18 -8.45
C PHE A 54 -3.12 11.25 -8.91
N GLU A 55 -3.56 10.25 -9.66
CA GLU A 55 -4.94 10.09 -10.07
C GLU A 55 -5.64 9.12 -9.10
N LYS A 56 -6.79 9.55 -8.58
CA LYS A 56 -7.75 8.68 -7.89
C LYS A 56 -8.78 8.24 -8.91
N TYR A 57 -8.97 6.93 -9.05
CA TYR A 57 -10.08 6.39 -9.81
C TYR A 57 -10.70 5.22 -9.07
N THR A 58 -11.97 4.97 -9.34
CA THR A 58 -12.72 3.88 -8.74
C THR A 58 -12.87 2.77 -9.75
N THR A 59 -12.48 1.56 -9.36
CA THR A 59 -12.81 0.34 -10.09
C THR A 59 -13.84 -0.43 -9.28
N PHE A 60 -14.85 -0.96 -9.96
CA PHE A 60 -15.83 -1.83 -9.34
C PHE A 60 -15.42 -3.29 -9.57
N LEU A 61 -15.13 -4.01 -8.50
CA LEU A 61 -14.92 -5.45 -8.51
C LEU A 61 -16.21 -6.14 -8.06
N THR A 62 -16.54 -7.28 -8.65
CA THR A 62 -17.68 -8.08 -8.19
C THR A 62 -17.18 -9.14 -7.22
N ASP A 63 -17.68 -9.15 -5.99
CA ASP A 63 -17.36 -10.20 -5.02
C ASP A 63 -17.94 -11.56 -5.45
N SER A 64 -17.53 -12.64 -4.77
CA SER A 64 -18.05 -14.00 -5.03
C SER A 64 -19.56 -14.17 -4.77
N LYS A 65 -20.24 -13.13 -4.28
CA LYS A 65 -21.67 -13.07 -3.99
C LYS A 65 -22.40 -12.07 -4.91
N GLY A 66 -21.76 -11.54 -5.95
CA GLY A 66 -22.36 -10.63 -6.91
C GLY A 66 -22.45 -9.16 -6.48
N ARG A 67 -21.82 -8.76 -5.38
CA ARG A 67 -21.82 -7.38 -4.90
C ARG A 67 -20.73 -6.57 -5.57
N LEU A 68 -21.07 -5.38 -6.03
CA LEU A 68 -20.10 -4.39 -6.50
C LEU A 68 -19.34 -3.83 -5.29
N ILE A 69 -18.04 -4.14 -5.23
CA ILE A 69 -17.06 -3.54 -4.33
C ILE A 69 -16.41 -2.40 -5.10
N GLU A 70 -16.66 -1.17 -4.65
CA GLU A 70 -15.88 -0.02 -5.09
C GLU A 70 -14.51 -0.08 -4.44
N VAL A 71 -13.47 -0.24 -5.25
CA VAL A 71 -12.09 -0.15 -4.81
C VAL A 71 -11.57 1.22 -5.25
N PRO A 72 -11.37 2.16 -4.31
CA PRO A 72 -10.65 3.38 -4.61
C PRO A 72 -9.19 2.99 -4.87
N LEU A 73 -8.75 3.22 -6.10
CA LEU A 73 -7.40 2.94 -6.54
C LEU A 73 -6.67 4.26 -6.71
N ARG A 74 -5.41 4.27 -6.27
CA ARG A 74 -4.53 5.40 -6.43
C ARG A 74 -3.43 5.00 -7.40
N ARG A 75 -3.31 5.74 -8.49
CA ARG A 75 -2.27 5.52 -9.49
C ARG A 75 -1.48 6.80 -9.61
N GLY A 76 -0.17 6.71 -9.44
CA GLY A 76 0.67 7.83 -9.85
C GLY A 76 0.69 7.91 -11.38
N LYS A 77 0.88 9.11 -11.93
CA LYS A 77 0.93 9.31 -13.38
C LYS A 77 2.07 8.48 -14.02
N ALA A 78 1.73 7.55 -14.90
CA ALA A 78 2.64 6.63 -15.60
C ALA A 78 3.27 5.50 -14.73
N ASN A 79 4.59 5.53 -14.51
CA ASN A 79 5.37 4.44 -13.92
C ASN A 79 5.56 4.55 -12.40
N SER A 80 4.94 5.54 -11.79
CA SER A 80 5.18 5.99 -10.43
C SER A 80 4.51 5.08 -9.38
N ALA A 81 5.30 4.69 -8.38
CA ALA A 81 4.82 4.09 -7.16
C ALA A 81 4.18 5.15 -6.25
N PHE A 82 3.42 4.74 -5.25
CA PHE A 82 2.76 5.65 -4.30
C PHE A 82 2.97 5.19 -2.85
N ILE A 83 2.75 6.12 -1.91
CA ILE A 83 2.83 5.83 -0.48
C ILE A 83 1.55 5.10 -0.04
N ASP A 84 1.71 3.90 0.48
CA ASP A 84 0.63 3.05 0.99
C ASP A 84 0.66 2.93 2.52
N GLN A 85 1.76 3.27 3.17
CA GLN A 85 1.76 3.45 4.62
C GLN A 85 2.86 4.42 4.99
N ILE A 86 2.64 5.22 6.02
CA ILE A 86 3.71 6.04 6.57
C ILE A 86 3.58 6.18 8.08
N SER A 87 4.71 6.11 8.77
CA SER A 87 4.80 6.57 10.15
C SER A 87 6.00 7.47 10.33
N PHE A 88 5.83 8.50 11.13
CA PHE A 88 6.87 9.47 11.43
C PHE A 88 6.76 9.96 12.87
N SER A 89 7.91 10.26 13.47
CA SER A 89 8.00 10.84 14.81
C SER A 89 8.53 12.26 14.73
N ILE A 90 8.02 13.16 15.56
CA ILE A 90 8.45 14.55 15.70
C ILE A 90 8.51 14.94 17.17
N HIS A 91 9.31 15.95 17.51
CA HIS A 91 9.33 16.51 18.86
C HIS A 91 8.12 17.42 19.11
N GLU A 92 7.63 17.46 20.35
CA GLU A 92 6.46 18.24 20.75
C GLU A 92 6.65 19.75 20.52
N ASP A 93 7.88 20.25 20.62
CA ASP A 93 8.24 21.65 20.30
C ASP A 93 7.76 22.09 18.92
N THR A 94 7.65 21.15 17.96
CA THR A 94 7.08 21.43 16.64
C THR A 94 5.71 22.11 16.77
N PHE A 95 4.87 21.61 17.67
CA PHE A 95 3.52 22.14 17.87
C PHE A 95 3.51 23.46 18.62
N SER A 96 4.40 23.64 19.61
CA SER A 96 4.57 24.92 20.31
C SER A 96 5.06 26.03 19.37
N LEU A 97 6.00 25.71 18.48
CA LEU A 97 6.50 26.64 17.46
C LEU A 97 5.39 27.04 16.47
N LEU A 98 4.60 26.06 16.00
CA LEU A 98 3.46 26.32 15.12
C LEU A 98 2.33 27.08 15.83
N ALA A 99 2.18 26.92 17.15
CA ALA A 99 1.23 27.67 17.95
C ALA A 99 1.66 29.13 18.16
N GLY A 100 2.97 29.41 18.13
CA GLY A 100 3.53 30.71 18.47
C GLY A 100 3.58 30.98 19.98
N TYR A 101 3.24 29.98 20.81
CA TYR A 101 3.30 30.04 22.27
C TYR A 101 3.53 28.63 22.84
N PRO A 102 4.08 28.51 24.06
CA PRO A 102 4.30 27.21 24.69
C PRO A 102 2.98 26.49 24.98
N LEU A 103 2.88 25.23 24.55
CA LEU A 103 1.82 24.32 24.99
C LEU A 103 2.26 23.64 26.28
N VAL A 104 1.34 23.46 27.23
CA VAL A 104 1.65 23.00 28.59
C VAL A 104 1.01 21.65 28.88
N ALA A 105 -0.24 21.46 28.51
CA ALA A 105 -0.96 20.22 28.79
C ALA A 105 -0.97 19.29 27.56
N ASP A 106 -0.90 17.98 27.80
CA ASP A 106 -0.95 16.96 26.74
C ASP A 106 -2.15 17.16 25.80
N ASP A 107 -3.32 17.51 26.35
CA ASP A 107 -4.53 17.73 25.56
C ASP A 107 -4.37 18.90 24.58
N GLU A 108 -3.58 19.93 24.91
CA GLU A 108 -3.29 21.03 23.99
C GLU A 108 -2.42 20.57 22.81
N TYR A 109 -1.44 19.71 23.08
CA TYR A 109 -0.62 19.09 22.03
C TYR A 109 -1.46 18.21 21.10
N ILE A 110 -2.38 17.42 21.66
CA ILE A 110 -3.28 16.55 20.87
C ILE A 110 -4.24 17.37 20.01
N VAL A 111 -4.85 18.43 20.57
CA VAL A 111 -5.71 19.33 19.79
C VAL A 111 -4.93 19.98 18.66
N ARG A 112 -3.72 20.49 18.95
CA ARG A 112 -2.87 21.12 17.93
C ARG A 112 -2.44 20.12 16.85
N ALA A 113 -2.05 18.92 17.24
CA ALA A 113 -1.72 17.85 16.30
C ALA A 113 -2.92 17.49 15.41
N SER A 114 -4.12 17.37 16.00
CA SER A 114 -5.34 17.09 15.24
C SER A 114 -5.61 18.15 14.16
N MET A 115 -5.44 19.44 14.48
CA MET A 115 -5.60 20.53 13.51
C MET A 115 -4.58 20.46 12.37
N VAL A 116 -3.30 20.23 12.70
CA VAL A 116 -2.24 20.09 11.70
C VAL A 116 -2.48 18.89 10.79
N LEU A 117 -2.90 17.76 11.36
CA LEU A 117 -3.20 16.55 10.60
C LEU A 117 -4.44 16.74 9.72
N ALA A 118 -5.45 17.47 10.19
CA ALA A 118 -6.60 17.83 9.38
C ALA A 118 -6.21 18.70 8.18
N ASP A 119 -5.29 19.65 8.34
CA ASP A 119 -4.75 20.45 7.23
C ASP A 119 -3.94 19.60 6.24
N ILE A 120 -3.15 18.65 6.72
CA ILE A 120 -2.32 17.78 5.87
C ILE A 120 -3.17 16.74 5.15
N PHE A 121 -3.92 15.92 5.90
CA PHE A 121 -4.59 14.73 5.39
C PHE A 121 -6.08 14.96 5.09
N GLY A 122 -6.69 16.04 5.57
CA GLY A 122 -8.15 16.23 5.53
C GLY A 122 -8.90 15.48 6.65
N PHE A 123 -8.17 14.88 7.59
CA PHE A 123 -8.74 14.25 8.78
C PHE A 123 -7.76 14.40 9.96
N GLY A 124 -8.31 14.43 11.17
CA GLY A 124 -7.53 14.55 12.41
C GLY A 124 -7.82 13.43 13.40
N ILE A 125 -7.46 13.68 14.65
CA ILE A 125 -7.71 12.79 15.79
C ILE A 125 -9.19 12.85 16.15
N THR A 126 -9.81 11.68 16.32
CA THR A 126 -11.23 11.54 16.64
C THR A 126 -11.48 11.13 18.09
N GLU A 127 -10.68 10.19 18.62
CA GLU A 127 -10.87 9.70 19.99
C GLU A 127 -9.57 9.18 20.61
N LYS A 128 -9.55 9.11 21.95
CA LYS A 128 -8.48 8.47 22.71
C LYS A 128 -8.69 6.96 22.75
N ALA A 129 -7.66 6.19 22.41
CA ALA A 129 -7.72 4.75 22.48
C ALA A 129 -7.73 4.25 23.93
N LYS A 130 -8.35 3.08 24.17
CA LYS A 130 -8.40 2.45 25.50
C LYS A 130 -7.04 1.98 26.03
N HIS A 131 -6.05 1.85 25.15
CA HIS A 131 -4.71 1.39 25.47
C HIS A 131 -3.66 2.20 24.71
N SER A 132 -2.41 2.21 25.19
CA SER A 132 -1.30 2.95 24.58
C SER A 132 -0.82 2.41 23.23
N GLY A 133 -1.27 1.22 22.81
CA GLY A 133 -1.02 0.68 21.47
C GLY A 133 0.38 0.08 21.26
N GLY A 134 1.14 -0.15 22.34
CA GLY A 134 2.35 -0.98 22.30
C GLY A 134 3.57 -0.32 21.65
N ARG A 135 3.66 1.01 21.68
CA ARG A 135 4.77 1.78 21.10
C ARG A 135 5.64 2.50 22.13
N PHE A 136 5.56 2.08 23.41
CA PHE A 136 6.27 2.67 24.55
C PHE A 136 5.93 4.13 24.86
N TYR A 137 4.84 4.65 24.30
CA TYR A 137 4.22 5.90 24.67
C TYR A 137 3.17 5.67 25.77
N ASP A 138 2.84 6.72 26.51
CA ASP A 138 1.86 6.63 27.60
C ASP A 138 0.42 6.51 27.09
N SER A 139 0.12 7.18 25.98
CA SER A 139 -1.22 7.25 25.41
C SER A 139 -1.24 7.09 23.89
N CYS A 140 -2.41 6.72 23.37
CA CYS A 140 -2.68 6.56 21.95
C CYS A 140 -4.05 7.17 21.63
N TRP A 141 -4.15 7.75 20.45
CA TRP A 141 -5.36 8.30 19.87
C TRP A 141 -5.57 7.73 18.48
N LEU A 142 -6.83 7.69 18.05
CA LEU A 142 -7.25 7.13 16.77
C LEU A 142 -7.62 8.25 15.79
N MET A 143 -7.36 8.00 14.52
CA MET A 143 -7.84 8.79 13.39
C MET A 143 -8.66 7.87 12.49
N GLY A 144 -9.85 8.31 12.08
CA GLY A 144 -10.71 7.46 11.26
C GLY A 144 -12.18 7.83 11.34
N THR A 145 -12.98 6.87 10.92
CA THR A 145 -14.44 6.86 11.07
C THR A 145 -14.85 5.61 11.82
N ASP A 146 -16.13 5.49 12.18
CA ASP A 146 -16.68 4.30 12.84
C ASP A 146 -16.42 3.00 12.07
N ASN A 147 -16.23 3.09 10.74
CA ASN A 147 -16.09 1.94 9.84
C ASN A 147 -14.65 1.72 9.34
N ALA A 148 -13.73 2.65 9.58
CA ALA A 148 -12.38 2.60 9.01
C ALA A 148 -11.35 3.33 9.86
N GLN A 149 -10.23 2.64 10.16
CA GLN A 149 -9.11 3.22 10.90
C GLN A 149 -8.08 3.81 9.93
N TYR A 150 -7.97 5.14 9.89
CA TYR A 150 -7.03 5.87 9.03
C TYR A 150 -5.64 5.99 9.65
N GLY A 151 -5.54 5.96 10.98
CA GLY A 151 -4.25 6.06 11.63
C GLY A 151 -4.32 6.12 13.14
N ARG A 152 -3.15 6.33 13.74
CA ARG A 152 -2.96 6.46 15.18
C ARG A 152 -1.95 7.56 15.48
N VAL A 153 -2.13 8.19 16.63
CA VAL A 153 -1.18 9.15 17.19
C VAL A 153 -0.79 8.66 18.57
N HIS A 154 0.49 8.61 18.86
CA HIS A 154 1.02 8.22 20.16
C HIS A 154 1.79 9.39 20.78
N PHE A 155 1.56 9.65 22.06
CA PHE A 155 2.14 10.78 22.77
C PHE A 155 2.30 10.46 24.27
N GLY A 156 3.23 11.17 24.92
CA GLY A 156 3.65 10.96 26.30
C GLY A 156 4.81 9.97 26.44
N GLY A 157 5.67 10.22 27.42
CA GLY A 157 6.79 9.36 27.78
C GLY A 157 8.03 9.50 26.88
N GLN A 158 7.97 9.02 25.62
CA GLN A 158 9.13 8.85 24.74
C GLN A 158 9.82 10.17 24.33
N ASN A 159 10.68 10.69 25.22
CA ASN A 159 11.59 11.82 24.95
C ASN A 159 10.90 13.00 24.26
N ASN A 160 9.71 13.33 24.75
CA ASN A 160 8.88 14.45 24.30
C ASN A 160 8.58 14.41 22.80
N THR A 161 8.41 13.19 22.27
CA THR A 161 8.04 12.98 20.87
C THR A 161 6.58 12.60 20.73
N MET A 162 6.06 12.81 19.53
CA MET A 162 4.79 12.30 19.05
C MET A 162 5.05 11.40 17.85
N LEU A 163 4.51 10.18 17.86
CA LEU A 163 4.54 9.25 16.73
C LEU A 163 3.18 9.25 16.04
N ILE A 164 3.18 9.55 14.75
CA ILE A 164 2.00 9.52 13.90
C ILE A 164 2.13 8.32 12.95
N GLU A 165 1.10 7.49 12.89
CA GLU A 165 0.99 6.36 11.98
C GLU A 165 -0.24 6.54 11.09
N VAL A 166 -0.06 6.49 9.79
CA VAL A 166 -1.14 6.53 8.78
C VAL A 166 -1.16 5.18 8.05
N THR A 167 -2.32 4.54 8.05
CA THR A 167 -2.54 3.23 7.42
C THR A 167 -2.75 3.38 5.90
N ALA A 168 -2.71 2.28 5.15
CA ALA A 168 -3.14 2.25 3.74
C ALA A 168 -4.53 2.83 3.52
N THR A 169 -5.46 2.52 4.41
CA THR A 169 -6.80 3.11 4.36
C THR A 169 -6.76 4.63 4.58
N GLY A 170 -5.91 5.12 5.48
CA GLY A 170 -5.72 6.55 5.70
C GLY A 170 -5.06 7.27 4.52
N CYS A 171 -4.01 6.69 3.93
CA CYS A 171 -3.35 7.24 2.73
C CYS A 171 -4.31 7.35 1.55
N ASN A 172 -5.21 6.37 1.38
CA ASN A 172 -6.24 6.40 0.34
C ASN A 172 -7.35 7.43 0.65
N ALA A 173 -7.75 7.57 1.91
CA ALA A 173 -8.76 8.53 2.35
C ALA A 173 -8.26 9.99 2.38
N ALA A 174 -6.94 10.20 2.42
CA ALA A 174 -6.36 11.52 2.54
C ALA A 174 -6.66 12.43 1.34
N SER A 175 -6.81 13.71 1.61
CA SER A 175 -7.11 14.75 0.63
C SER A 175 -5.97 14.91 -0.38
N ASP A 176 -6.30 15.28 -1.62
CA ASP A 176 -5.30 15.38 -2.69
C ASP A 176 -4.18 16.37 -2.33
N GLY A 177 -2.95 16.04 -2.72
CA GLY A 177 -1.74 16.82 -2.38
C GLY A 177 -1.29 16.71 -0.92
N TRP A 178 -1.78 15.73 -0.15
CA TRP A 178 -1.33 15.53 1.23
C TRP A 178 0.15 15.21 1.31
N GLU A 179 0.72 14.54 0.30
CA GLU A 179 2.16 14.21 0.26
C GLU A 179 3.01 15.46 0.33
N SER A 180 2.69 16.46 -0.50
CA SER A 180 3.39 17.74 -0.52
C SER A 180 3.21 18.50 0.79
N ARG A 181 1.99 18.49 1.36
CA ARG A 181 1.74 19.11 2.67
C ARG A 181 2.52 18.43 3.79
N LEU A 182 2.56 17.09 3.79
CA LEU A 182 3.31 16.31 4.76
C LEU A 182 4.81 16.54 4.61
N TYR A 183 5.33 16.53 3.38
CA TYR A 183 6.73 16.82 3.11
C TYR A 183 7.12 18.19 3.67
N ASN A 184 6.37 19.24 3.33
CA ASN A 184 6.60 20.59 3.83
C ASN A 184 6.54 20.68 5.36
N PHE A 185 5.65 19.92 5.99
CA PHE A 185 5.57 19.85 7.45
C PHE A 185 6.79 19.14 8.06
N ILE A 186 7.16 17.96 7.56
CA ILE A 186 8.25 17.14 8.12
C ILE A 186 9.60 17.85 8.04
N ILE A 187 9.90 18.55 6.95
CA ILE A 187 11.19 19.25 6.79
C ILE A 187 11.34 20.46 7.72
N GLN A 188 10.23 21.02 8.22
CA GLN A 188 10.21 22.13 9.17
C GLN A 188 10.06 21.65 10.63
N ALA A 189 9.68 20.39 10.83
CA ALA A 189 9.42 19.84 12.15
C ALA A 189 10.71 19.56 12.94
N VAL A 190 10.62 19.73 14.26
CA VAL A 190 11.77 19.55 15.16
C VAL A 190 12.03 18.06 15.36
N ARG A 191 13.28 17.64 15.12
CA ARG A 191 13.74 16.25 15.27
C ARG A 191 12.84 15.24 14.54
N SER A 192 12.38 15.60 13.34
CA SER A 192 11.52 14.73 12.55
C SER A 192 12.27 13.49 12.06
N LYS A 193 11.57 12.36 12.03
CA LYS A 193 12.09 11.08 11.53
C LYS A 193 10.96 10.27 10.93
N ILE A 194 11.12 9.85 9.68
CA ILE A 194 10.28 8.78 9.10
C ILE A 194 10.71 7.47 9.74
N THR A 195 9.79 6.80 10.42
CA THR A 195 10.03 5.54 11.14
C THR A 195 9.61 4.32 10.33
N ARG A 196 8.66 4.48 9.41
CA ARG A 196 8.28 3.48 8.41
C ARG A 196 7.68 4.18 7.19
N ILE A 197 7.95 3.64 6.01
CA ILE A 197 7.27 4.01 4.78
C ILE A 197 7.10 2.77 3.92
N ASP A 198 5.87 2.52 3.48
CA ASP A 198 5.55 1.43 2.57
C ASP A 198 5.18 2.07 1.22
N ILE A 199 5.82 1.58 0.17
CA ILE A 199 5.65 2.07 -1.21
C ILE A 199 5.02 0.96 -2.04
N ALA A 200 3.93 1.26 -2.73
CA ALA A 200 3.17 0.32 -3.53
C ALA A 200 3.18 0.70 -5.01
N LYS A 201 3.09 -0.32 -5.87
CA LYS A 201 2.86 -0.17 -7.30
C LYS A 201 1.87 -1.24 -7.74
N ASP A 202 0.76 -0.77 -8.31
CA ASP A 202 -0.32 -1.65 -8.75
C ASP A 202 -0.17 -2.01 -10.23
N PHE A 203 -0.26 -3.31 -10.52
CA PHE A 203 -0.19 -3.87 -11.87
C PHE A 203 -1.56 -4.42 -12.27
N PHE A 204 -2.24 -3.74 -13.20
CA PHE A 204 -3.62 -4.06 -13.57
C PHE A 204 -3.73 -4.91 -14.84
N GLN A 205 -2.65 -4.98 -15.63
CA GLN A 205 -2.60 -5.70 -16.91
C GLN A 205 -1.67 -6.92 -16.85
N GLY A 206 -1.43 -7.44 -15.64
CA GLY A 206 -0.54 -8.57 -15.39
C GLY A 206 0.92 -8.27 -15.74
N GLU A 207 1.34 -7.01 -15.62
CA GLU A 207 2.70 -6.58 -15.96
C GLU A 207 3.76 -7.22 -15.04
N TYR A 208 3.36 -7.60 -13.83
CA TYR A 208 4.19 -8.34 -12.89
C TYR A 208 3.32 -9.23 -12.00
N THR A 209 3.69 -10.51 -11.89
CA THR A 209 2.89 -11.51 -11.16
C THR A 209 3.66 -12.09 -9.97
N PRO A 210 2.97 -12.69 -8.98
CA PRO A 210 3.63 -13.41 -7.88
C PRO A 210 4.58 -14.51 -8.36
N GLU A 211 4.24 -15.24 -9.42
CA GLU A 211 5.10 -16.25 -10.04
C GLU A 211 6.38 -15.64 -10.61
N GLN A 212 6.25 -14.52 -11.33
CA GLN A 212 7.38 -13.77 -11.87
C GLN A 212 8.30 -13.33 -10.72
N ALA A 213 7.73 -12.78 -9.64
CA ALA A 213 8.48 -12.36 -8.47
C ALA A 213 9.22 -13.52 -7.80
N LYS A 214 8.60 -14.72 -7.75
CA LYS A 214 9.23 -15.92 -7.18
C LYS A 214 10.41 -16.38 -8.03
N ALA A 215 10.24 -16.41 -9.35
CA ALA A 215 11.31 -16.73 -10.29
C ALA A 215 12.46 -15.72 -10.19
N ASP A 216 12.13 -14.43 -10.11
CA ASP A 216 13.12 -13.35 -9.99
C ASP A 216 13.90 -13.44 -8.66
N ARG A 217 13.25 -13.74 -7.53
CA ARG A 217 13.94 -14.01 -6.26
C ARG A 217 14.96 -15.14 -6.39
N LEU A 218 14.54 -16.27 -6.96
CA LEU A 218 15.39 -17.46 -7.14
C LEU A 218 16.53 -17.20 -8.14
N ALA A 219 16.33 -16.30 -9.11
CA ALA A 219 17.37 -15.82 -10.01
C ALA A 219 18.32 -14.79 -9.36
N GLY A 220 18.19 -14.53 -8.06
CA GLY A 220 19.06 -13.60 -7.32
C GLY A 220 18.77 -12.12 -7.59
N LYS A 221 17.65 -11.78 -8.24
CA LYS A 221 17.32 -10.41 -8.63
C LYS A 221 16.93 -9.49 -7.47
N PHE A 222 16.66 -10.04 -6.30
CA PHE A 222 16.39 -9.29 -5.06
C PHE A 222 17.54 -9.35 -4.05
N THR A 223 18.73 -9.80 -4.49
CA THR A 223 19.88 -9.91 -3.59
C THR A 223 20.36 -8.54 -3.13
N ASN A 224 20.76 -8.45 -1.87
CA ASN A 224 21.45 -7.29 -1.31
C ASN A 224 22.79 -7.74 -0.74
N HIS A 225 23.89 -7.11 -1.13
CA HIS A 225 25.25 -7.56 -0.77
C HIS A 225 25.48 -9.07 -0.97
N HIS A 226 24.95 -9.62 -2.07
CA HIS A 226 24.97 -11.05 -2.39
C HIS A 226 24.19 -11.97 -1.44
N MET A 227 23.43 -11.41 -0.49
CA MET A 227 22.52 -12.15 0.38
C MET A 227 21.14 -12.21 -0.26
N MET A 228 20.64 -13.41 -0.50
CA MET A 228 19.29 -13.64 -1.00
C MET A 228 18.28 -13.50 0.14
N PRO A 229 17.18 -12.72 -0.01
CA PRO A 229 16.13 -12.66 1.00
C PRO A 229 15.43 -14.01 1.16
N ASP A 230 14.98 -14.30 2.37
CA ASP A 230 14.08 -15.42 2.65
C ASP A 230 12.75 -15.20 1.90
N GLY A 231 12.22 -16.26 1.30
CA GLY A 231 10.99 -16.19 0.53
C GLY A 231 9.91 -17.11 1.08
N GLU A 232 8.71 -16.58 1.26
CA GLU A 232 7.54 -17.33 1.72
C GLU A 232 6.40 -17.19 0.69
N SER A 233 5.87 -18.31 0.23
CA SER A 233 4.70 -18.37 -0.65
C SER A 233 3.44 -18.58 0.20
N VAL A 234 2.61 -17.54 0.32
CA VAL A 234 1.37 -17.55 1.12
C VAL A 234 0.14 -17.61 0.23
N GLY A 235 -0.81 -18.49 0.52
CA GLY A 235 -2.10 -18.61 -0.18
C GLY A 235 -2.29 -19.96 -0.90
N THR A 236 -3.54 -20.38 -1.13
CA THR A 236 -3.83 -21.67 -1.77
C THR A 236 -3.68 -21.63 -3.30
N ASP A 237 -3.72 -20.43 -3.88
CA ASP A 237 -3.71 -20.23 -5.33
C ASP A 237 -2.36 -20.48 -5.98
N TRP A 238 -1.31 -20.73 -5.17
CA TRP A 238 -0.02 -21.21 -5.63
C TRP A 238 -0.08 -22.61 -6.24
N GLU A 239 -1.01 -23.46 -5.75
CA GLU A 239 -1.13 -24.86 -6.18
C GLU A 239 -2.49 -25.14 -6.82
N SER A 240 -3.55 -24.56 -6.27
CA SER A 240 -4.92 -24.94 -6.64
C SER A 240 -5.53 -24.13 -7.78
N ASN A 241 -4.93 -23.00 -8.18
CA ASN A 241 -5.50 -22.05 -9.16
C ASN A 241 -7.01 -21.80 -8.93
N ASN A 242 -7.40 -21.63 -7.67
CA ASN A 242 -8.77 -21.51 -7.22
C ASN A 242 -9.26 -20.06 -7.09
N GLY A 243 -8.44 -19.07 -7.48
CA GLY A 243 -8.77 -17.66 -7.48
C GLY A 243 -8.86 -17.03 -6.08
N LYS A 244 -8.39 -17.72 -5.03
CA LYS A 244 -8.42 -17.22 -3.64
C LYS A 244 -7.21 -16.36 -3.26
N GLY A 245 -6.36 -16.05 -4.23
CA GLY A 245 -5.20 -15.18 -4.06
C GLY A 245 -3.93 -15.92 -3.60
N LYS A 246 -2.80 -15.29 -3.93
CA LYS A 246 -1.44 -15.75 -3.63
C LYS A 246 -0.52 -14.56 -3.47
N ASN A 247 0.35 -14.64 -2.48
CA ASN A 247 1.31 -13.61 -2.12
C ASN A 247 2.70 -14.22 -1.99
N LEU A 248 3.72 -13.50 -2.47
CA LEU A 248 5.11 -13.80 -2.19
C LEU A 248 5.62 -12.78 -1.18
N LEU A 249 6.08 -13.25 -0.02
CA LEU A 249 6.74 -12.41 0.97
C LEU A 249 8.24 -12.64 0.88
N CYS A 250 9.00 -11.54 0.81
CA CYS A 250 10.45 -11.57 0.83
C CYS A 250 10.95 -10.84 2.08
N ARG A 251 11.70 -11.52 2.95
CA ARG A 251 12.30 -10.93 4.15
C ARG A 251 13.81 -10.88 3.95
N LEU A 252 14.36 -9.67 4.02
CA LEU A 252 15.81 -9.50 4.08
C LEU A 252 16.33 -10.06 5.42
N PRO A 253 17.50 -10.72 5.41
CA PRO A 253 18.17 -11.15 6.64
C PRO A 253 18.53 -9.96 7.56
#